data_AF-A0A5B0MPQ8-F1
#
_entry.id   AF-A0A5B0MPQ8-F1
#
_cell.length_a   1.000
_cell.length_b   1.000
_cell.length_c   1.000
_cell.angle_alpha   90.00
_cell.angle_beta   90.00
_cell.angle_gamma   90.00
#
_symmetry.space_group_name_H-M   'P 1'
#
loop_
_entity.id
_entity.type
_entity.pdbx_description
1 polymer ?
#
loop_
_entity_poly.entity_id
_entity_poly.type
_entity_poly.pdbx_seq_one_letter_code
_entity_poly.pdbx_strand_id
1 'polypeptide(L)' 'MFFPHHARIDQVWWSWQTKDPGHRTYEYLPAGGFQANLDDELDYLGLVPKIKVREVMDTLKPPLCYRYE' A
#
# COMPACT_ATOMS: atom_id res chain seq x y z
N MET A 1 8.98 -19.00 3.23
CA MET A 1 9.00 -17.84 4.15
C MET A 1 8.74 -16.52 3.40
N PHE A 2 7.73 -16.47 2.53
CA PHE A 2 7.43 -15.27 1.72
C PHE A 2 6.39 -14.39 2.41
N PHE A 3 5.22 -14.96 2.70
CA PHE A 3 4.09 -14.22 3.29
C PHE A 3 4.40 -13.58 4.66
N PRO A 4 4.99 -14.29 5.64
CA PRO A 4 5.29 -13.67 6.94
C PRO A 4 6.37 -12.59 6.84
N HIS A 5 7.30 -12.73 5.88
CA HIS A 5 8.31 -11.71 5.62
C HIS A 5 7.67 -10.42 5.10
N HIS A 6 6.81 -10.53 4.07
CA HIS A 6 6.13 -9.37 3.52
C HIS A 6 5.10 -8.74 4.47
N ALA A 7 4.44 -9.53 5.33
CA ALA A 7 3.61 -8.99 6.40
C ALA A 7 4.40 -8.07 7.35
N ARG A 8 5.68 -8.39 7.62
CA ARG A 8 6.55 -7.53 8.43
C ARG A 8 6.99 -6.27 7.68
N ILE A 9 7.21 -6.35 6.37
CA ILE A 9 7.48 -5.17 5.53
C ILE A 9 6.28 -4.22 5.56
N ASP A 10 5.07 -4.74 5.36
CA ASP A 10 3.84 -3.95 5.41
C ASP A 10 3.63 -3.32 6.80
N GLN A 11 3.89 -4.05 7.89
CA GLN A 11 3.83 -3.50 9.24
C GLN A 11 4.77 -2.30 9.46
N VAL A 12 5.99 -2.36 8.92
CA VAL A 12 6.95 -1.26 9.02
C VAL A 12 6.46 -0.04 8.22
N TRP A 13 5.91 -0.27 7.03
CA TRP A 13 5.34 0.79 6.21
C TRP A 13 4.10 1.43 6.86
N TRP A 14 3.17 0.61 7.36
CA TRP A 14 2.00 1.04 8.13
C TRP A 14 2.38 1.88 9.36
N SER A 15 3.41 1.45 10.11
CA SER A 15 3.92 2.20 11.26
C SER A 15 4.51 3.56 10.84
N TRP A 16 5.20 3.61 9.70
CA TRP A 16 5.72 4.86 9.15
C TRP A 16 4.59 5.80 8.71
N GLN A 17 3.54 5.30 8.05
CA GLN A 17 2.37 6.09 7.64
C GLN A 17 1.62 6.66 8.85
N THR A 18 1.39 5.84 9.88
CA THR A 18 0.59 6.19 11.07
C THR A 18 1.23 7.31 11.91
N LYS A 19 2.54 7.55 11.78
CA LYS A 19 3.22 8.65 12.48
C LYS A 19 2.83 10.05 11.99
N ASP A 20 2.35 10.18 10.75
CA ASP A 20 1.86 11.43 10.18
C ASP A 20 0.87 11.14 9.03
N PRO A 21 -0.35 10.67 9.34
CA PRO A 21 -1.28 10.17 8.33
C PRO A 21 -1.74 11.27 7.37
N GLY A 22 -1.72 12.54 7.79
CA GLY A 22 -2.10 13.67 6.94
C GLY A 22 -1.18 13.86 5.74
N HIS A 23 0.11 13.53 5.89
CA HIS A 23 1.09 13.65 4.80
C HIS A 23 1.48 12.30 4.21
N ARG A 24 1.49 11.21 5.01
CA ARG A 24 2.13 9.94 4.63
C ARG A 24 1.20 8.88 4.09
N THR A 25 -0.10 8.90 4.41
CA THR A 25 -1.02 7.83 3.97
C THR A 25 -1.04 7.71 2.45
N TYR A 26 -1.05 8.84 1.75
CA TYR A 26 -1.05 8.89 0.28
C TYR A 26 0.24 9.47 -0.30
N GLU A 27 1.32 9.51 0.50
CA GLU A 27 2.63 9.89 0.00
C GLU A 27 3.10 8.84 -0.99
N TYR A 28 3.35 9.28 -2.22
CA TYR A 28 3.75 8.41 -3.31
C TYR A 28 4.77 9.15 -4.18
N LEU A 29 6.03 8.76 -4.03
CA LEU A 29 7.14 9.41 -4.70
C LEU A 29 7.55 8.60 -5.94
N PRO A 30 7.80 9.25 -7.08
CA PRO A 30 8.35 8.57 -8.24
C PRO A 30 9.78 8.10 -7.91
N ALA A 31 9.97 6.79 -7.79
CA ALA A 31 11.27 6.21 -7.49
C ALA A 31 12.10 6.07 -8.78
N GLY A 32 12.78 7.15 -9.19
CA GLY A 32 13.92 7.14 -10.13
C GLY A 32 13.71 6.52 -11.52
N GLY A 33 12.49 6.10 -11.86
CA GLY A 33 12.11 5.42 -13.10
C GLY A 33 10.90 6.08 -13.74
N PHE A 34 9.90 5.28 -14.12
CA PHE A 34 8.65 5.79 -14.68
C PHE A 34 7.87 6.59 -13.63
N GLN A 35 7.17 7.62 -14.10
CA GLN A 35 6.26 8.37 -13.27
C GLN A 35 5.11 7.46 -12.84
N ALA A 36 5.13 7.07 -11.57
CA ALA A 36 4.07 6.28 -10.96
C ALA A 36 3.13 7.21 -10.19
N ASN A 37 1.84 6.89 -10.18
CA ASN A 37 0.78 7.69 -9.59
C ASN A 37 -0.23 6.83 -8.84
N LEU A 38 -1.01 7.48 -7.97
CA LEU A 38 -2.02 6.83 -7.12
C LEU A 38 -3.21 6.24 -7.92
N ASP A 39 -3.38 6.61 -9.19
CA ASP A 39 -4.41 6.10 -10.10
C ASP A 39 -3.93 4.94 -10.98
N ASP A 40 -2.65 4.56 -10.90
CA ASP A 40 -2.13 3.40 -11.61
C ASP A 40 -2.81 2.12 -11.14
N GLU A 41 -3.03 1.19 -12.07
CA GLU A 41 -3.60 -0.11 -11.79
C GLU A 41 -2.54 -1.06 -11.21
N LEU A 42 -2.81 -1.62 -10.04
CA LEU A 42 -2.11 -2.78 -9.52
C LEU A 42 -2.71 -4.04 -10.16
N ASP A 43 -1.89 -4.70 -10.98
CA ASP A 43 -2.23 -5.97 -11.63
C ASP A 43 -1.58 -7.14 -10.88
N TYR A 44 -2.43 -8.05 -10.39
CA TYR A 44 -2.02 -9.27 -9.71
C TYR A 44 -1.98 -10.49 -10.65
N LEU A 45 -1.83 -10.26 -11.96
CA LEU A 45 -1.72 -11.29 -12.99
C LEU A 45 -2.90 -12.27 -12.99
N GLY A 46 -4.10 -11.76 -12.74
CA GLY A 46 -5.34 -12.53 -12.73
C GLY A 46 -5.67 -13.25 -11.42
N LEU A 47 -4.87 -13.08 -10.36
CA LEU A 47 -5.16 -13.67 -9.04
C LEU A 47 -6.33 -12.97 -8.33
N VAL A 48 -6.45 -11.66 -8.53
CA VAL A 48 -7.55 -10.82 -8.05
C VAL A 48 -7.86 -9.75 -9.11
N PRO A 49 -9.05 -9.13 -9.07
CA PRO A 49 -9.34 -7.97 -9.92
C PRO A 49 -8.30 -6.87 -9.75
N LYS A 50 -8.03 -6.14 -10.83
CA LYS A 50 -7.18 -4.96 -10.77
C LYS A 50 -7.78 -3.92 -9.83
N ILE A 51 -6.91 -3.20 -9.13
CA ILE A 51 -7.31 -2.17 -8.19
C ILE A 51 -6.34 -0.98 -8.30
N LYS A 52 -6.80 0.23 -8.04
CA LYS A 52 -5.89 1.38 -8.05
C LYS A 52 -4.98 1.37 -6.84
N VAL A 53 -3.76 1.88 -7.00
CA VAL A 53 -2.83 2.08 -5.88
C VAL A 53 -3.51 2.80 -4.70
N ARG A 54 -4.25 3.89 -4.95
CA ARG A 54 -4.95 4.67 -3.91
C ARG A 54 -5.87 3.85 -3.00
N GLU A 55 -6.42 2.74 -3.48
CA GLU A 55 -7.40 1.94 -2.73
C GLU A 55 -6.72 1.00 -1.72
N VAL A 56 -5.40 0.76 -1.85
CA VAL A 56 -4.64 -0.12 -0.94
C VAL A 56 -3.68 0.64 -0.03
N MET A 57 -3.66 1.97 -0.09
CA MET A 57 -2.75 2.80 0.71
C MET A 57 -3.13 2.92 2.19
N ASP A 58 -4.39 2.63 2.54
CA ASP A 58 -4.95 2.75 3.89
C ASP A 58 -5.55 1.42 4.33
N THR A 59 -4.93 0.79 5.33
CA THR A 59 -5.30 -0.56 5.78
C THR A 59 -6.67 -0.61 6.45
N LEU A 60 -7.27 0.54 6.78
CA LEU A 60 -8.57 0.66 7.44
C LEU A 60 -9.71 1.05 6.47
N LYS A 61 -9.41 1.32 5.20
CA LYS A 61 -10.41 1.66 4.18
C LYS A 61 -10.67 0.47 3.26
N PRO A 62 -11.92 0.30 2.78
CA PRO A 62 -12.23 -0.73 1.80
C PRO A 62 -11.29 -0.68 0.58
N PRO A 63 -10.84 -1.84 0.07
CA PRO A 63 -11.25 -3.20 0.44
C PRO A 63 -10.54 -3.78 1.68
N LEU A 64 -9.61 -3.04 2.29
CA LEU A 64 -8.87 -3.47 3.47
C LEU A 64 -9.65 -3.16 4.75
N CYS A 65 -9.33 -3.89 5.82
CA CYS A 65 -9.88 -3.65 7.17
C CYS A 65 -9.01 -4.35 8.22
N TYR A 66 -7.73 -3.96 8.30
CA TYR A 66 -6.78 -4.55 9.25
C TYR A 66 -5.85 -3.52 9.87
N ARG A 67 -5.26 -3.89 11.01
CA ARG A 67 -4.21 -3.16 11.72
C ARG A 67 -3.15 -4.15 12.19
N TYR A 68 -1.95 -3.65 12.44
CA TYR A 68 -0.91 -4.41 13.11
C TYR A 68 -0.89 -4.09 14.61
N GLU A 69 -0.56 -5.10 15.41
CA GLU A 69 -0.30 -4.99 16.85
C GLU A 69 1.21 -4.85 17.13
#